data_AF-A0A1H9XRC0-F1
#
_entry.id   AF-A0A1H9XRC0-F1
#
_cell.length_a   1.000
_cell.length_b   1.000
_cell.length_c   1.000
_cell.angle_alpha   90.00
_cell.angle_beta   90.00
_cell.angle_gamma   90.00
#
_symmetry.space_group_name_H-M   'P 1'
#
loop_
_entity.id
_entity.type
_entity.pdbx_description
1 polymer ?
#
loop_
_entity_poly.entity_id
_entity_poly.type
_entity_poly.pdbx_seq_one_letter_code
_entity_poly.pdbx_strand_id
1 'polypeptide(L)' 'MATVIASYGRATVTAAHECVDRSLETGFNDGVRFERRVFHALFATQDQKEGMTAFLNKREPRFAGQ' A
#
# COMPACT_ATOMS: atom_id res chain seq x y z
N MET A 1 1.85 -18.30 -2.80
CA MET A 1 1.75 -16.92 -3.35
C MET A 1 0.50 -16.20 -2.85
N ALA A 2 -0.71 -16.75 -2.99
CA ALA A 2 -1.94 -16.11 -2.49
C ALA A 2 -1.92 -15.79 -0.98
N THR A 3 -1.38 -16.68 -0.15
CA THR A 3 -1.27 -16.49 1.31
C THR A 3 -0.37 -15.32 1.71
N VAL A 4 0.67 -15.06 0.93
CA VAL A 4 1.62 -13.95 1.16
C VAL A 4 0.96 -12.60 0.83
N ILE A 5 0.18 -12.55 -0.26
CA ILE A 5 -0.55 -11.33 -0.63
C ILE A 5 -1.65 -11.03 0.40
N ALA A 6 -2.34 -12.09 0.86
CA ALA A 6 -3.39 -11.97 1.88
C ALA A 6 -2.87 -11.55 3.27
N SER A 7 -1.57 -11.70 3.54
CA SER A 7 -0.97 -11.23 4.79
C SER A 7 -0.64 -9.74 4.80
N TYR A 8 -0.86 -9.00 3.71
CA TYR A 8 -0.70 -7.54 3.67
C TYR A 8 -2.01 -6.80 3.90
N GLY A 9 -1.92 -5.51 4.23
CA GLY A 9 -3.08 -4.64 4.37
C GLY A 9 -3.89 -4.56 3.07
N ARG A 10 -5.21 -4.83 3.15
CA ARG A 10 -6.10 -4.90 1.99
C ARG A 10 -6.11 -3.61 1.18
N ALA A 11 -6.20 -2.46 1.87
CA ALA A 11 -6.20 -1.15 1.24
C ALA A 11 -4.91 -0.89 0.45
N THR A 12 -3.76 -1.27 1.02
CA THR A 12 -2.44 -1.12 0.38
C THR A 12 -2.31 -1.98 -0.88
N VAL A 13 -2.74 -3.25 -0.82
CA VAL A 13 -2.66 -4.15 -1.98
C VAL A 13 -3.56 -3.67 -3.12
N THR A 14 -4.79 -3.24 -2.82
CA THR A 14 -5.70 -2.68 -3.83
C THR A 14 -5.14 -1.39 -4.42
N ALA A 15 -4.62 -0.49 -3.59
CA ALA A 15 -4.02 0.76 -4.05
C ALA A 15 -2.78 0.52 -4.94
N ALA A 16 -1.94 -0.46 -4.61
CA ALA A 16 -0.80 -0.83 -5.43
C ALA A 16 -1.22 -1.36 -6.81
N HIS A 17 -2.27 -2.20 -6.85
CA HIS A 17 -2.84 -2.68 -8.11
C HIS A 17 -3.39 -1.53 -8.97
N GLU A 18 -4.14 -0.62 -8.36
CA GLU A 18 -4.72 0.54 -9.04
C GLU A 18 -3.65 1.49 -9.62
N CYS A 19 -2.55 1.70 -8.89
CA CYS A 19 -1.41 2.47 -9.40
C CYS A 19 -0.80 1.85 -10.66
N VAL A 20 -0.63 0.53 -10.68
CA VAL A 20 -0.09 -0.20 -11.85
C VAL A 20 -1.04 -0.07 -13.02
N ASP A 21 -2.32 -0.36 -12.84
CA ASP A 21 -3.33 -0.23 -13.90
C ASP A 21 -3.35 1.20 -14.45
N ARG A 22 -3.33 2.20 -13.57
CA ARG A 22 -3.38 3.60 -13.97
C ARG A 22 -2.13 4.03 -14.73
N SER A 23 -0.95 3.51 -14.36
CA SER A 23 0.30 3.79 -15.07
C SER A 23 0.32 3.24 -16.50
N LEU A 24 -0.44 2.16 -16.77
CA LEU A 24 -0.56 1.57 -18.11
C LEU A 24 -1.52 2.35 -19.01
N GLU A 25 -2.54 2.98 -18.42
CA GLU A 25 -3.54 3.78 -19.14
C GLU A 25 -3.14 5.25 -19.34
N THR A 26 -2.16 5.75 -18.58
CA THR A 26 -1.79 7.17 -18.56
C THR A 26 -0.32 7.40 -18.94
N GLY A 27 0.04 8.64 -19.26
CA GLY A 27 1.44 9.00 -19.49
C GLY A 27 2.26 8.94 -18.21
N PHE A 28 3.57 8.67 -18.34
CA PHE A 28 4.52 8.52 -17.23
C PHE A 28 4.38 9.59 -16.13
N ASN A 29 4.30 10.86 -16.51
CA ASN A 29 4.20 11.97 -15.55
C ASN A 29 2.91 11.96 -14.73
N ASP A 30 1.79 11.51 -15.31
CA ASP A 30 0.51 11.46 -14.61
C ASP A 30 0.39 10.20 -13.74
N GLY A 31 0.97 9.08 -14.18
CA GLY A 31 1.13 7.88 -13.35
C GLY A 31 1.91 8.18 -12.06
N VAL A 32 3.08 8.84 -12.18
CA VAL A 32 3.90 9.22 -11.01
C VAL A 32 3.15 10.18 -10.06
N ARG A 33 2.37 11.12 -10.60
CA ARG A 33 1.55 12.02 -9.78
C ARG A 33 0.45 11.27 -9.03
N PHE A 34 -0.18 10.30 -9.69
CA PHE A 34 -1.20 9.44 -9.09
C PHE A 34 -0.59 8.59 -7.96
N GLU A 35 0.50 7.89 -8.23
CA GLU A 35 1.22 7.09 -7.24
C GLU A 35 1.60 7.90 -6.01
N ARG A 36 2.15 9.10 -6.20
CA ARG A 36 2.51 9.98 -5.09
C ARG A 36 1.31 10.37 -4.22
N ARG A 37 0.15 10.64 -4.84
CA ARG A 37 -1.08 10.98 -4.11
C ARG A 37 -1.60 9.79 -3.31
N VAL A 38 -1.68 8.63 -3.95
CA VAL A 38 -2.15 7.40 -3.32
C VAL A 38 -1.21 6.99 -2.18
N PHE A 39 0.10 7.10 -2.39
CA PHE A 39 1.11 6.84 -1.37
C PHE A 39 0.91 7.71 -0.13
N HIS A 40 0.71 9.02 -0.30
CA HIS A 40 0.42 9.90 0.85
C HIS A 40 -0.89 9.53 1.57
N ALA A 41 -1.92 9.09 0.83
CA ALA A 41 -3.18 8.66 1.44
C ALA A 41 -3.00 7.39 2.29
N LEU A 42 -2.15 6.45 1.87
CA LEU A 42 -1.87 5.24 2.62
C LEU A 42 -1.19 5.51 3.97
N PHE A 43 -0.45 6.62 4.13
CA PHE A 43 0.13 7.02 5.42
C PHE A 43 -0.91 7.41 6.48
N ALA A 44 -2.15 7.68 6.10
CA ALA A 44 -3.23 7.92 7.03
C ALA A 44 -3.83 6.63 7.63
N THR A 45 -3.55 5.47 7.03
CA THR A 45 -4.14 4.17 7.44
C THR A 45 -3.52 3.67 8.75
N GLN A 46 -4.29 2.86 9.49
CA GLN A 46 -3.77 2.24 10.71
C GLN A 46 -2.72 1.17 10.38
N ASP A 47 -2.91 0.47 9.26
CA ASP A 47 -1.99 -0.54 8.74
C ASP A 47 -0.60 0.04 8.47
N GLN A 48 -0.48 1.29 8.03
CA GLN A 48 0.83 1.94 7.86
C GLN A 48 1.54 2.17 9.19
N LYS A 49 0.82 2.63 10.23
CA LYS A 49 1.39 2.87 11.56
C LYS A 49 1.82 1.57 12.22
N GLU A 50 1.00 0.54 12.10
CA GLU A 50 1.28 -0.80 12.62
C GLU A 50 2.46 -1.44 11.87
N GLY A 51 2.50 -1.33 10.55
CA GLY A 51 3.62 -1.81 9.73
C GLY A 51 4.94 -1.16 10.11
N MET A 52 4.95 0.17 10.30
CA MET A 52 6.14 0.90 10.73
C MET A 52 6.56 0.53 12.15
N THR A 53 5.61 0.40 13.06
CA THR A 53 5.85 0.02 14.46
C THR A 53 6.40 -1.40 14.56
N ALA A 54 5.83 -2.34 13.78
CA ALA A 54 6.27 -3.72 13.73
C ALA A 54 7.69 -3.83 13.17
N PHE A 55 8.01 -3.06 12.12
CA PHE A 55 9.34 -2.97 11.55
C PHE A 55 10.39 -2.47 12.57
N LEU A 56 10.08 -1.37 13.28
CA LEU A 56 10.96 -0.83 14.32
C LEU A 56 11.20 -1.83 15.47
N ASN A 57 10.15 -2.58 15.85
CA ASN A 57 10.23 -3.58 16.91
C ASN A 57 10.69 -4.97 16.43
N LYS A 58 11.05 -5.12 15.15
CA LYS A 58 11.46 -6.40 14.52
C LYS A 58 10.47 -7.56 14.77
N ARG A 59 9.17 -7.25 14.82
CA ARG A 59 8.09 -8.24 14.95
C ARG A 59 7.29 -8.33 13.67
N GLU A 60 6.51 -9.39 13.52
CA GLU A 60 5.56 -9.50 12.41
C GLU A 60 4.43 -8.46 12.57
N PRO A 61 4.10 -7.71 11.50
CA PRO A 61 3.00 -6.77 11.50
C PRO A 61 1.65 -7.50 11.49
N ARG A 62 0.66 -6.95 12.20
CA ARG A 62 -0.71 -7.46 12.20
C ARG A 62 -1.63 -6.45 11.53
N PHE A 63 -1.81 -6.58 10.23
CA PHE A 63 -2.72 -5.71 9.49
C PHE A 63 -4.17 -6.11 9.79
N ALA A 64 -4.97 -5.16 10.28
CA ALA A 64 -6.38 -5.39 10.64
C ALA A 64 -7.34 -4.96 9.52
N GLY A 65 -6.81 -4.35 8.45
CA GLY A 65 -7.60 -3.96 7.28
C GLY A 65 -8.56 -2.80 7.55
N GLN A 66 -8.15 -1.83 8.38
CA GLN A 66 -8.87 -0.57 8.64
C GLN A 66 -8.09 0.66 8.15
#